data_AF-A0AB38SSL0-F1
#
_entry.id   AF-A0AB38SSL0-F1
#
_cell.length_a   1.000
_cell.length_b   1.000
_cell.length_c   1.000
_cell.angle_alpha   90.00
_cell.angle_beta   90.00
_cell.angle_gamma   90.00
#
_symmetry.space_group_name_H-M   'P 1'
#
loop_
_entity.id
_entity.type
_entity.pdbx_description
1 polymer ?
#
loop_
_entity_poly.entity_id
_entity_poly.type
_entity_poly.pdbx_seq_one_letter_code
_entity_poly.pdbx_strand_id
1 'polypeptide(L)'
;MHLLGIPDSGLHTLTEVVENTRRVCQAVSIPVSVDCDTGFGNAINVVRTVDAIIRAGAASLFIEDQVAPKRCGFVKGKELIPIEEAVGKYRAACDVRNELDPDFVIMARTDARGAVGGSIDEVMRRGEAYLNAGVDILYVEALQSREEMWAVRRAFPDAMLLMTPWAINPRITTEEMRKLGVVSTYVHFPAVGSIAMYDFLVDFVKRGDDAYNEFAIRTEDHPLGGWRTFDLVGFPKVHELEQKYLPAEALARYDNSIGVYDPRNRSAKHPDAAG
;
A
#
# COMPACT_ATOMS: atom_id res chain seq x y z
N MET A 1 -9.54 -6.02 3.31
CA MET A 1 -10.32 -5.37 4.39
C MET A 1 -10.95 -4.04 3.95
N HIS A 2 -10.20 -3.01 3.52
CA HIS A 2 -10.81 -1.68 3.26
C HIS A 2 -11.63 -1.55 1.98
N LEU A 3 -11.18 -2.14 0.87
CA LEU A 3 -11.94 -2.05 -0.37
C LEU A 3 -13.20 -2.92 -0.36
N LEU A 4 -13.09 -4.14 0.18
CA LEU A 4 -14.09 -5.19 0.02
C LEU A 4 -14.69 -5.71 1.34
N GLY A 5 -14.18 -5.31 2.51
CA GLY A 5 -14.65 -5.86 3.80
C GLY A 5 -14.31 -7.34 4.06
N ILE A 6 -13.54 -7.98 3.19
CA ILE A 6 -13.22 -9.42 3.25
C ILE A 6 -11.77 -9.70 3.69
N PRO A 7 -11.47 -10.93 4.17
CA PRO A 7 -10.12 -11.35 4.54
C PRO A 7 -9.14 -11.38 3.34
N ASP A 8 -7.85 -11.29 3.68
CA ASP A 8 -6.77 -11.44 2.71
C ASP A 8 -6.54 -12.92 2.37
N SER A 9 -7.27 -13.40 1.35
CA SER A 9 -7.29 -14.82 0.93
C SER A 9 -7.46 -14.98 -0.58
N GLY A 10 -6.86 -14.07 -1.36
CA GLY A 10 -6.85 -14.14 -2.83
C GLY A 10 -8.23 -13.95 -3.49
N LEU A 11 -9.14 -13.23 -2.83
CA LEU A 11 -10.53 -13.05 -3.28
C LEU A 11 -10.72 -11.82 -4.17
N HIS A 12 -9.80 -10.87 -4.15
CA HIS A 12 -9.87 -9.70 -5.01
C HIS A 12 -9.36 -10.05 -6.42
N THR A 13 -9.84 -9.31 -7.41
CA THR A 13 -9.50 -9.48 -8.81
C THR A 13 -8.46 -8.47 -9.26
N LEU A 14 -7.77 -8.76 -10.38
CA LEU A 14 -6.87 -7.79 -11.01
C LEU A 14 -7.58 -6.45 -11.29
N THR A 15 -8.84 -6.49 -11.74
CA THR A 15 -9.61 -5.28 -12.04
C THR A 15 -9.74 -4.38 -10.81
N GLU A 16 -10.05 -4.95 -9.65
CA GLU A 16 -10.17 -4.19 -8.39
C GLU A 16 -8.83 -3.58 -7.96
N VAL A 17 -7.73 -4.32 -8.13
CA VAL A 17 -6.38 -3.82 -7.83
C VAL A 17 -6.01 -2.68 -8.77
N VAL A 18 -6.19 -2.83 -10.08
CA VAL A 18 -5.87 -1.80 -11.08
C VAL A 18 -6.68 -0.51 -10.83
N GLU A 19 -7.98 -0.63 -10.56
CA GLU A 19 -8.82 0.54 -10.28
C GLU A 19 -8.40 1.24 -8.98
N ASN A 20 -8.06 0.49 -7.94
CA ASN A 20 -7.57 1.08 -6.69
C ASN A 20 -6.20 1.75 -6.88
N THR A 21 -5.27 1.08 -7.56
CA THR A 21 -3.95 1.61 -7.91
C THR A 21 -4.07 2.93 -8.65
N ARG A 22 -4.93 2.99 -9.68
CA ARG A 22 -5.12 4.22 -10.47
C ARG A 22 -5.57 5.39 -9.60
N ARG A 23 -6.54 5.16 -8.70
CA ARG A 23 -7.03 6.21 -7.78
C ARG A 23 -5.92 6.71 -6.86
N VAL A 24 -5.11 5.81 -6.29
CA VAL A 24 -4.00 6.17 -5.41
C VAL A 24 -2.92 6.93 -6.18
N CYS A 25 -2.48 6.42 -7.32
CA CYS A 25 -1.42 7.04 -8.13
C CYS A 25 -1.82 8.43 -8.64
N GLN A 26 -3.10 8.65 -8.98
CA GLN A 26 -3.59 9.98 -9.38
C GLN A 26 -3.69 10.97 -8.22
N ALA A 27 -3.75 10.50 -6.98
CA ALA A 27 -3.89 11.34 -5.80
C ALA A 27 -2.55 11.80 -5.20
N VAL A 28 -1.41 11.19 -5.60
CA VAL A 28 -0.10 11.45 -5.01
C VAL A 28 0.98 11.66 -6.05
N SER A 29 2.05 12.36 -5.68
CA SER A 29 3.23 12.58 -6.53
C SER A 29 4.45 11.75 -6.11
N ILE A 30 4.28 10.86 -5.13
CA ILE A 30 5.33 9.95 -4.66
C ILE A 30 5.18 8.58 -5.33
N PRO A 31 6.28 7.81 -5.49
CA PRO A 31 6.20 6.46 -6.05
C PRO A 31 5.23 5.56 -5.27
N VAL A 32 4.39 4.83 -6.00
CA VAL A 32 3.44 3.87 -5.43
C VAL A 32 3.86 2.45 -5.81
N SER A 33 4.00 1.60 -4.79
CA SER A 33 4.25 0.16 -4.95
C SER A 33 2.96 -0.63 -4.72
N VAL A 34 2.71 -1.64 -5.55
CA VAL A 34 1.46 -2.40 -5.56
C VAL A 34 1.68 -3.87 -5.23
N ASP A 35 0.90 -4.38 -4.27
CA ASP A 35 0.72 -5.82 -4.05
C ASP A 35 -0.16 -6.40 -5.15
N CYS A 36 0.38 -7.32 -5.95
CA CYS A 36 -0.34 -7.99 -7.04
C CYS A 36 -0.60 -9.46 -6.74
N ASP A 37 -0.60 -9.88 -5.47
CA ASP A 37 -0.78 -11.27 -5.05
C ASP A 37 0.17 -12.19 -5.85
N THR A 38 -0.39 -13.24 -6.46
CA THR A 38 0.32 -14.20 -7.30
C THR A 38 0.32 -13.75 -8.78
N GLY A 39 -0.02 -12.50 -9.09
CA GLY A 39 -0.13 -12.03 -10.48
C GLY A 39 -1.35 -12.59 -11.23
N PHE A 40 -2.38 -13.00 -10.47
CA PHE A 40 -3.71 -13.40 -10.96
C PHE A 40 -3.73 -14.54 -11.98
N GLY A 41 -2.75 -15.46 -11.89
CA GLY A 41 -2.66 -16.67 -12.69
C GLY A 41 -1.22 -17.13 -12.90
N ASN A 42 -0.92 -17.65 -14.09
CA ASN A 42 0.43 -18.06 -14.48
C ASN A 42 1.19 -16.91 -15.18
N ALA A 43 2.34 -17.21 -15.79
CA ALA A 43 3.15 -16.21 -16.49
C ALA A 43 2.38 -15.38 -17.54
N ILE A 44 1.39 -15.96 -18.22
CA ILE A 44 0.57 -15.24 -19.22
C ILE A 44 -0.34 -14.20 -18.55
N ASN A 45 -0.88 -14.51 -17.37
CA ASN A 45 -1.64 -13.55 -16.58
C ASN A 45 -0.75 -12.46 -15.99
N VAL A 46 0.51 -12.80 -15.65
CA VAL A 46 1.49 -11.83 -15.17
C VAL A 46 1.80 -10.78 -16.23
N VAL A 47 1.92 -11.17 -17.51
CA VAL A 47 2.08 -10.20 -18.61
C VAL A 47 0.99 -9.13 -18.57
N ARG A 48 -0.28 -9.56 -18.50
CA ARG A 48 -1.42 -8.64 -18.41
C ARG A 48 -1.42 -7.81 -17.12
N THR A 49 -1.04 -8.43 -16.00
CA THR A 49 -0.98 -7.75 -14.70
C THR A 49 0.03 -6.61 -14.71
N VAL A 50 1.24 -6.86 -15.19
CA VAL A 50 2.32 -5.88 -15.19
C VAL A 50 2.00 -4.72 -16.13
N ASP A 51 1.52 -4.99 -17.35
CA ASP A 51 1.07 -3.94 -18.29
C ASP A 51 0.00 -3.05 -17.64
N ALA A 52 -1.03 -3.66 -17.03
CA ALA A 52 -2.14 -2.92 -16.45
C ALA A 52 -1.72 -2.07 -15.23
N ILE A 53 -0.77 -2.53 -14.43
CA ILE A 53 -0.27 -1.82 -13.25
C ILE A 53 0.65 -0.66 -13.63
N ILE A 54 1.54 -0.86 -14.61
CA ILE A 54 2.36 0.23 -15.18
C ILE A 54 1.43 1.33 -15.72
N ARG A 55 0.44 0.96 -16.53
CA ARG A 55 -0.53 1.93 -17.09
C ARG A 55 -1.42 2.60 -16.04
N ALA A 56 -1.59 1.99 -14.86
CA ALA A 56 -2.29 2.61 -13.74
C ALA A 56 -1.45 3.71 -13.04
N GLY A 57 -0.16 3.83 -13.37
CA GLY A 57 0.75 4.85 -12.85
C GLY A 57 1.57 4.40 -11.64
N ALA A 58 1.62 3.10 -11.33
CA ALA A 58 2.48 2.58 -10.27
C ALA A 58 3.96 2.68 -10.68
N ALA A 59 4.85 2.81 -9.69
CA ALA A 59 6.29 2.79 -9.90
C ALA A 59 6.90 1.39 -9.71
N SER A 60 6.18 0.51 -9.02
CA SER A 60 6.62 -0.86 -8.77
C SER A 60 5.48 -1.79 -8.42
N LEU A 61 5.72 -3.09 -8.54
CA LEU A 61 4.84 -4.12 -8.00
C LEU A 61 5.63 -5.27 -7.41
N PHE A 62 4.97 -6.08 -6.59
CA PHE A 62 5.46 -7.40 -6.23
C PHE A 62 4.47 -8.50 -6.58
N ILE A 63 5.02 -9.67 -6.89
CA ILE A 63 4.28 -10.92 -7.09
C ILE A 63 4.86 -11.97 -6.14
N GLU A 64 4.02 -12.82 -5.58
CA GLU A 64 4.41 -13.89 -4.66
C GLU A 64 4.32 -15.29 -5.29
N ASP A 65 5.09 -16.22 -4.71
CA ASP A 65 5.23 -17.61 -5.16
C ASP A 65 4.24 -18.59 -4.51
N GLN A 66 3.14 -18.09 -3.94
CA GLN A 66 2.06 -18.93 -3.43
C GLN A 66 1.23 -19.55 -4.56
N VAL A 67 0.63 -20.71 -4.27
CA VAL A 67 -0.46 -21.29 -5.07
C VAL A 67 -1.69 -20.39 -4.96
N ALA A 68 -2.39 -20.16 -6.07
CA ALA A 68 -3.68 -19.47 -6.06
C ALA A 68 -4.82 -20.44 -5.67
N PRO A 69 -5.80 -20.03 -4.85
CA PRO A 69 -5.88 -18.74 -4.16
C PRO A 69 -4.87 -18.63 -3.02
N LYS A 70 -4.21 -17.46 -2.94
CA LYS A 70 -3.16 -17.19 -1.96
C LYS A 70 -3.72 -16.93 -0.56
N ARG A 71 -2.86 -16.95 0.46
CA ARG A 71 -3.19 -16.56 1.83
C ARG A 71 -2.28 -15.43 2.31
N CYS A 72 -2.76 -14.66 3.29
CA CYS A 72 -1.93 -13.68 4.00
C CYS A 72 -0.62 -14.31 4.51
N GLY A 73 0.50 -13.60 4.34
CA GLY A 73 1.85 -14.04 4.74
C GLY A 73 1.99 -14.45 6.21
N PHE A 74 1.13 -13.96 7.09
CA PHE A 74 1.13 -14.28 8.52
C PHE A 74 0.16 -15.40 8.94
N VAL A 75 -0.59 -15.97 7.99
CA VAL A 75 -1.57 -17.04 8.26
C VAL A 75 -0.99 -18.40 7.87
N LYS A 76 -1.30 -19.44 8.66
CA LYS A 76 -0.89 -20.83 8.38
C LYS A 76 -1.57 -21.39 7.13
N GLY A 77 -0.95 -22.41 6.53
CA GLY A 77 -1.52 -23.16 5.41
C GLY A 77 -1.19 -22.60 4.03
N LYS A 78 -0.05 -21.92 3.89
CA LYS A 78 0.48 -21.45 2.60
C LYS A 78 1.15 -22.60 1.86
N GLU A 79 0.90 -22.69 0.57
CA GLU A 79 1.53 -23.63 -0.35
C GLU A 79 2.18 -22.84 -1.48
N LEU A 80 3.27 -23.36 -2.04
CA LEU A 80 4.05 -22.68 -3.06
C LEU A 80 3.96 -23.39 -4.39
N ILE A 81 3.99 -22.63 -5.47
CA ILE A 81 4.21 -23.17 -6.81
C ILE A 81 5.65 -23.69 -6.96
N PRO A 82 5.91 -24.58 -7.95
CA PRO A 82 7.27 -24.95 -8.32
C PRO A 82 8.14 -23.73 -8.62
N ILE A 83 9.43 -23.82 -8.30
CA ILE A 83 10.37 -22.70 -8.48
C ILE A 83 10.47 -22.28 -9.95
N GLU A 84 10.36 -23.23 -10.88
CA GLU A 84 10.40 -22.99 -12.32
C GLU A 84 9.19 -22.18 -12.80
N GLU A 85 8.01 -22.42 -12.22
CA GLU A 85 6.80 -21.66 -12.52
C GLU A 85 6.94 -20.22 -12.01
N ALA A 86 7.43 -20.04 -10.78
CA ALA A 86 7.69 -18.72 -10.21
C ALA A 86 8.73 -17.94 -11.04
N VAL A 87 9.84 -18.58 -11.43
CA VAL A 87 10.85 -17.98 -12.32
C VAL A 87 10.25 -17.57 -13.67
N GLY A 88 9.39 -18.40 -14.27
CA GLY A 88 8.69 -18.06 -15.51
C GLY A 88 7.82 -16.81 -15.37
N LYS A 89 7.12 -16.66 -14.24
CA LYS A 89 6.32 -15.47 -13.91
C LYS A 89 7.19 -14.23 -13.75
N TYR A 90 8.31 -14.32 -13.06
CA TYR A 90 9.23 -13.18 -12.91
C TYR A 90 9.87 -12.76 -14.22
N ARG A 91 10.29 -13.71 -15.07
CA ARG A 91 10.78 -13.39 -16.42
C ARG A 91 9.73 -12.67 -17.25
N ALA A 92 8.49 -13.16 -17.26
CA ALA A 92 7.39 -12.49 -17.96
C ALA A 92 7.15 -11.06 -17.45
N ALA A 93 7.24 -10.84 -16.12
CA ALA A 93 7.13 -9.49 -15.56
C ALA A 93 8.29 -8.58 -15.99
N CYS A 94 9.51 -9.11 -15.98
CA CYS A 94 10.72 -8.40 -16.42
C CYS A 94 10.64 -8.02 -17.90
N ASP A 95 10.16 -8.93 -18.76
CA ASP A 95 10.00 -8.69 -20.20
C ASP A 95 9.04 -7.53 -20.46
N VAL A 96 7.87 -7.52 -19.80
CA VAL A 96 6.89 -6.42 -19.94
C VAL A 96 7.43 -5.09 -19.44
N ARG A 97 8.10 -5.07 -18.28
CA ARG A 97 8.81 -3.88 -17.80
C ARG A 97 9.78 -3.37 -18.86
N ASN A 98 10.67 -4.24 -19.36
CA ASN A 98 11.71 -3.84 -20.31
C ASN A 98 11.12 -3.27 -21.61
N GLU A 99 9.93 -3.73 -22.01
CA GLU A 99 9.21 -3.21 -23.19
C GLU A 99 8.49 -1.87 -22.92
N LEU A 100 7.82 -1.73 -21.78
CA LEU A 100 6.90 -0.61 -21.52
C LEU A 100 7.51 0.53 -20.71
N ASP A 101 8.28 0.19 -19.67
CA ASP A 101 8.87 1.13 -18.72
C ASP A 101 10.11 0.51 -18.06
N PRO A 102 11.31 0.71 -18.64
CA PRO A 102 12.55 0.15 -18.11
C PRO A 102 12.92 0.59 -16.68
N ASP A 103 12.32 1.67 -16.16
CA ASP A 103 12.56 2.17 -14.80
C ASP A 103 11.59 1.57 -13.77
N PHE A 104 10.56 0.84 -14.21
CA PHE A 104 9.58 0.23 -13.32
C PHE A 104 10.21 -0.92 -12.50
N VAL A 105 9.95 -0.99 -11.19
CA VAL A 105 10.62 -1.95 -10.31
C VAL A 105 9.77 -3.22 -10.12
N ILE A 106 10.38 -4.39 -10.35
CA ILE A 106 9.77 -5.71 -10.11
C ILE A 106 10.35 -6.32 -8.84
N MET A 107 9.49 -6.66 -7.88
CA MET A 107 9.89 -7.37 -6.67
C MET A 107 9.38 -8.80 -6.67
N ALA A 108 10.26 -9.74 -6.33
CA ALA A 108 9.89 -11.13 -6.11
C ALA A 108 9.65 -11.39 -4.64
N ARG A 109 8.41 -11.72 -4.27
CA ARG A 109 8.08 -12.14 -2.91
C ARG A 109 8.16 -13.65 -2.80
N THR A 110 8.89 -14.11 -1.79
CA THR A 110 8.86 -15.52 -1.39
C THR A 110 8.20 -15.71 -0.04
N ASP A 111 7.20 -16.58 0.00
CA ASP A 111 6.49 -17.01 1.21
C ASP A 111 7.08 -18.29 1.81
N ALA A 112 8.23 -18.73 1.28
CA ALA A 112 8.78 -20.05 1.52
C ALA A 112 9.06 -20.37 2.98
N ARG A 113 9.41 -19.37 3.81
CA ARG A 113 9.69 -19.62 5.22
C ARG A 113 8.48 -20.15 5.99
N GLY A 114 7.29 -19.63 5.67
CA GLY A 114 6.03 -19.93 6.37
C GLY A 114 5.12 -20.92 5.65
N ALA A 115 5.55 -21.46 4.52
CA ALA A 115 4.79 -22.43 3.74
C ALA A 115 4.94 -23.87 4.28
N VAL A 116 4.07 -24.77 3.82
CA VAL A 116 4.18 -26.21 4.09
C VAL A 116 5.55 -26.71 3.59
N GLY A 117 6.32 -27.34 4.47
CA GLY A 117 7.69 -27.80 4.16
C GLY A 117 8.73 -26.68 4.05
N GLY A 118 8.37 -25.46 4.45
CA GLY A 118 9.21 -24.27 4.37
C GLY A 118 10.45 -24.28 5.26
N SER A 119 11.52 -23.65 4.78
CA SER A 119 12.78 -23.47 5.52
C SER A 119 13.50 -22.20 5.08
N ILE A 120 14.55 -21.81 5.81
CA ILE A 120 15.43 -20.71 5.39
C ILE A 120 16.26 -21.11 4.16
N ASP A 121 16.66 -22.38 4.05
CA ASP A 121 17.36 -22.87 2.86
C ASP A 121 16.48 -22.78 1.60
N GLU A 122 15.17 -23.05 1.75
CA GLU A 122 14.20 -22.89 0.66
C GLU A 122 14.04 -21.42 0.25
N VAL A 123 14.03 -20.50 1.23
CA VAL A 123 14.06 -19.05 0.96
C VAL A 123 15.31 -18.68 0.16
N MET A 124 16.49 -19.18 0.52
CA MET A 124 17.72 -18.88 -0.19
C MET A 124 17.69 -19.47 -1.61
N ARG A 125 17.27 -20.74 -1.78
CA ARG A 125 17.19 -21.38 -3.10
C ARG A 125 16.26 -20.62 -4.04
N ARG A 126 15.10 -20.19 -3.55
CA ARG A 126 14.13 -19.40 -4.32
C ARG A 126 14.63 -17.98 -4.57
N GLY A 127 15.18 -17.33 -3.55
CA GLY A 127 15.74 -15.98 -3.66
C GLY A 127 16.80 -15.87 -4.74
N GLU A 128 17.74 -16.81 -4.79
CA GLU A 128 18.77 -16.86 -5.83
C GLU A 128 18.16 -17.03 -7.22
N ALA A 129 17.21 -17.96 -7.38
CA ALA A 129 16.55 -18.18 -8.66
C ALA A 129 15.76 -16.95 -9.14
N TYR A 130 15.13 -16.23 -8.22
CA TYR A 130 14.32 -15.05 -8.55
C TYR A 130 15.21 -13.85 -8.90
N LEU A 131 16.30 -13.63 -8.17
CA LEU A 131 17.32 -12.63 -8.52
C LEU A 131 17.93 -12.92 -9.91
N ASN A 132 18.27 -14.19 -10.18
CA ASN A 132 18.77 -14.62 -11.49
C ASN A 132 17.72 -14.49 -12.62
N ALA A 133 16.44 -14.33 -12.30
CA ALA A 133 15.39 -14.05 -13.27
C ALA A 133 15.34 -12.57 -13.70
N GLY A 134 16.08 -11.68 -13.02
CA GLY A 134 16.16 -10.25 -13.36
C GLY A 134 15.20 -9.35 -12.58
N VAL A 135 14.72 -9.80 -11.43
CA VAL A 135 13.94 -8.96 -10.50
C VAL A 135 14.87 -8.02 -9.72
N ASP A 136 14.36 -6.85 -9.37
CA ASP A 136 15.15 -5.78 -8.77
C ASP A 136 15.25 -5.93 -7.24
N ILE A 137 14.16 -6.40 -6.61
CA ILE A 137 14.06 -6.52 -5.16
C ILE A 137 13.61 -7.94 -4.79
N LEU A 138 14.33 -8.56 -3.86
CA LEU A 138 13.89 -9.80 -3.21
C LEU A 138 13.14 -9.46 -1.91
N TYR A 139 11.86 -9.81 -1.86
CA TYR A 139 11.01 -9.69 -0.69
C TYR A 139 10.90 -11.06 0.01
N VAL A 140 11.48 -11.19 1.19
CA VAL A 140 11.35 -12.37 2.05
C VAL A 140 10.30 -12.17 3.14
N GLU A 141 9.27 -13.02 3.13
CA GLU A 141 8.14 -12.95 4.05
C GLU A 141 8.31 -13.88 5.28
N ALA A 142 7.78 -13.44 6.43
CA ALA A 142 7.60 -14.25 7.65
C ALA A 142 8.88 -14.85 8.27
N LEU A 143 9.96 -14.07 8.32
CA LEU A 143 11.17 -14.43 9.07
C LEU A 143 10.87 -14.44 10.59
N GLN A 144 11.43 -15.43 11.28
CA GLN A 144 11.11 -15.76 12.67
C GLN A 144 12.16 -15.25 13.67
N SER A 145 13.35 -14.87 13.22
CA SER A 145 14.39 -14.35 14.10
C SER A 145 15.33 -13.38 13.41
N ARG A 146 16.05 -12.58 14.22
CA ARG A 146 17.10 -11.68 13.73
C ARG A 146 18.21 -12.43 13.01
N GLU A 147 18.53 -13.64 13.47
CA GLU A 147 19.55 -14.49 12.84
C GLU A 147 19.10 -14.92 11.44
N GLU A 148 17.82 -15.27 11.26
CA GLU A 148 17.29 -15.59 9.94
C GLU A 148 17.39 -14.38 8.99
N MET A 149 17.12 -13.16 9.47
CA MET A 149 17.31 -11.93 8.65
C MET A 149 18.76 -11.72 8.25
N TRP A 150 19.70 -11.89 9.17
CA TRP A 150 21.13 -11.81 8.88
C TRP A 150 21.60 -12.93 7.95
N ALA A 151 21.03 -14.13 8.07
CA ALA A 151 21.31 -15.23 7.15
C ALA A 151 20.92 -14.88 5.71
N VAL A 152 19.72 -14.31 5.51
CA VAL A 152 19.28 -13.85 4.19
C VAL A 152 20.20 -12.73 3.67
N ARG A 153 20.54 -11.73 4.50
CA ARG A 153 21.48 -10.67 4.08
C ARG A 153 22.86 -11.22 3.71
N ARG A 154 23.40 -12.19 4.47
CA ARG A 154 24.70 -12.80 4.15
C ARG A 154 24.66 -13.63 2.86
N ALA A 155 23.54 -14.29 2.58
CA ALA A 155 23.35 -15.03 1.33
C ALA A 155 23.24 -14.09 0.12
N PHE A 156 22.66 -12.90 0.30
CA PHE A 156 22.45 -11.91 -0.75
C PHE A 156 23.03 -10.54 -0.36
N PRO A 157 24.38 -10.41 -0.32
CA PRO A 157 25.02 -9.19 0.18
C PRO A 157 24.65 -7.96 -0.65
N ASP A 158 24.59 -8.10 -1.97
CA ASP A 158 24.40 -6.99 -2.91
C ASP A 158 22.93 -6.78 -3.34
N ALA A 159 22.02 -7.68 -2.95
CA ALA A 159 20.63 -7.59 -3.36
C ALA A 159 19.89 -6.47 -2.60
N MET A 160 18.95 -5.82 -3.28
CA MET A 160 17.94 -5.01 -2.61
C MET A 160 16.94 -5.95 -1.94
N LEU A 161 16.85 -5.85 -0.61
CA LEU A 161 16.02 -6.76 0.20
C LEU A 161 14.88 -6.01 0.87
N LEU A 162 13.68 -6.60 0.80
CA LEU A 162 12.56 -6.27 1.67
C LEU A 162 12.32 -7.48 2.58
N MET A 163 12.18 -7.25 3.88
CA MET A 163 11.92 -8.32 4.85
C MET A 163 10.80 -7.93 5.78
N THR A 164 9.92 -8.87 6.13
CA THR A 164 8.84 -8.67 7.11
C THR A 164 9.08 -9.46 8.40
N PRO A 165 9.56 -8.80 9.48
CA PRO A 165 9.95 -9.46 10.72
C PRO A 165 8.84 -9.45 11.80
N TRP A 166 7.57 -9.59 11.42
CA TRP A 166 6.45 -9.45 12.36
C TRP A 166 6.45 -10.47 13.51
N ALA A 167 7.09 -11.63 13.33
CA ALA A 167 7.22 -12.65 14.37
C ALA A 167 8.30 -12.34 15.43
N ILE A 168 9.14 -11.32 15.19
CA ILE A 168 10.31 -11.03 16.03
C ILE A 168 9.94 -10.13 17.20
N ASN A 169 10.28 -10.56 18.42
CA ASN A 169 10.05 -9.82 19.67
C ASN A 169 11.37 -9.76 20.51
N PRO A 170 11.81 -8.60 21.04
CA PRO A 170 11.28 -7.24 20.80
C PRO A 170 11.27 -6.90 19.30
N ARG A 171 10.28 -6.10 18.88
CA ARG A 171 10.12 -5.66 17.49
C ARG A 171 11.42 -5.05 16.98
N ILE A 172 11.69 -5.25 15.69
CA ILE A 172 12.88 -4.68 15.07
C ILE A 172 12.79 -3.15 15.03
N THR A 173 13.92 -2.50 15.26
CA THR A 173 14.04 -1.04 15.20
C THR A 173 14.42 -0.57 13.80
N THR A 174 14.15 0.70 13.49
CA THR A 174 14.62 1.34 12.25
C THR A 174 16.15 1.27 12.10
N GLU A 175 16.87 1.36 13.21
CA GLU A 175 18.34 1.23 13.24
C GLU A 175 18.80 -0.16 12.79
N GLU A 176 18.18 -1.22 13.31
CA GLU A 176 18.48 -2.59 12.91
C GLU A 176 18.13 -2.84 11.44
N MET A 177 16.98 -2.35 10.96
CA MET A 177 16.59 -2.43 9.55
C MET A 177 17.63 -1.74 8.65
N ARG A 178 18.12 -0.58 9.04
CA ARG A 178 19.16 0.15 8.28
C ARG A 178 20.48 -0.61 8.24
N LYS A 179 20.89 -1.23 9.36
CA LYS A 179 22.10 -2.08 9.41
C LYS A 179 21.97 -3.32 8.52
N LEU A 180 20.77 -3.88 8.41
CA LEU A 180 20.45 -4.96 7.47
C LEU A 180 20.37 -4.49 6.01
N GLY A 181 20.39 -3.19 5.75
CA GLY A 181 20.30 -2.63 4.40
C GLY A 181 18.98 -2.95 3.69
N VAL A 182 17.87 -3.14 4.42
CA VAL A 182 16.56 -3.36 3.78
C VAL A 182 16.02 -2.06 3.21
N VAL A 183 15.29 -2.17 2.09
CA VAL A 183 14.87 -1.01 1.28
C VAL A 183 13.57 -0.36 1.74
N SER A 184 12.85 -1.00 2.67
CA SER A 184 11.57 -0.49 3.17
C SER A 184 11.33 -0.89 4.62
N THR A 185 10.57 -0.05 5.33
CA THR A 185 9.96 -0.36 6.63
C THR A 185 8.45 -0.37 6.48
N TYR A 186 7.80 -1.31 7.16
CA TYR A 186 6.36 -1.52 7.03
C TYR A 186 5.59 -0.83 8.15
N VAL A 187 4.56 -0.05 7.78
CA VAL A 187 3.57 0.52 8.69
C VAL A 187 2.19 0.05 8.26
N HIS A 188 1.45 -0.59 9.17
CA HIS A 188 0.09 -1.05 8.90
C HIS A 188 -0.93 0.09 9.14
N PHE A 189 -0.94 1.10 8.26
CA PHE A 189 -1.90 2.21 8.32
C PHE A 189 -3.37 1.77 8.46
N PRO A 190 -3.84 0.72 7.75
CA PRO A 190 -5.13 0.08 7.99
C PRO A 190 -5.50 -0.15 9.45
N ALA A 191 -4.62 -0.78 10.23
CA ALA A 191 -4.91 -1.11 11.63
C ALA A 191 -4.99 0.17 12.48
N VAL A 192 -4.07 1.11 12.27
CA VAL A 192 -4.06 2.39 13.01
C VAL A 192 -5.37 3.15 12.80
N GLY A 193 -5.79 3.31 11.55
CA GLY A 193 -7.04 3.99 11.22
C GLY A 193 -8.27 3.24 11.72
N SER A 194 -8.28 1.91 11.60
CA SER A 194 -9.43 1.08 12.04
C SER A 194 -9.62 1.13 13.55
N ILE A 195 -8.54 1.13 14.34
CA ILE A 195 -8.63 1.26 15.81
C ILE A 195 -9.19 2.62 16.18
N ALA A 196 -8.65 3.71 15.61
CA ALA A 196 -9.12 5.07 15.90
C ALA A 196 -10.61 5.25 15.53
N MET A 197 -11.03 4.73 14.38
CA MET A 197 -12.42 4.76 13.94
C MET A 197 -13.32 3.91 14.85
N TYR A 198 -12.88 2.71 15.22
CA TYR A 198 -13.64 1.82 16.10
C TYR A 198 -13.86 2.47 17.47
N ASP A 199 -12.81 3.03 18.08
CA ASP A 199 -12.89 3.69 19.39
C ASP A 199 -13.88 4.86 19.37
N PHE A 200 -13.85 5.69 18.32
CA PHE A 200 -14.82 6.77 18.13
C PHE A 200 -16.26 6.24 17.98
N LEU A 201 -16.47 5.22 17.14
CA LEU A 201 -17.81 4.68 16.90
C LEU A 201 -18.39 4.01 18.15
N VAL A 202 -17.58 3.32 18.95
CA VAL A 202 -18.01 2.74 20.23
C VAL A 202 -18.46 3.81 21.22
N ASP A 203 -17.77 4.95 21.24
CA ASP A 203 -18.14 6.09 22.08
C ASP A 203 -19.41 6.79 21.56
N PHE A 204 -19.51 6.99 20.25
CA PHE A 204 -20.69 7.55 19.60
C PHE A 204 -21.95 6.73 19.84
N VAL A 205 -21.88 5.39 19.81
CA VAL A 205 -23.03 4.52 20.13
C VAL A 205 -23.56 4.77 21.56
N LYS A 206 -22.71 5.23 22.49
CA LYS A 206 -23.09 5.47 23.89
C LYS A 206 -23.63 6.87 24.13
N ARG A 207 -23.06 7.88 23.45
CA ARG A 207 -23.31 9.31 23.76
C ARG A 207 -23.95 10.09 22.60
N GLY A 208 -24.06 9.50 21.42
CA GLY A 208 -24.54 10.17 20.22
C GLY A 208 -23.72 11.42 19.89
N ASP A 209 -24.41 12.50 19.57
CA ASP A 209 -23.80 13.76 19.13
C ASP A 209 -22.89 14.39 20.16
N ASP A 210 -23.05 14.12 21.47
CA ASP A 210 -22.12 14.62 22.50
C ASP A 210 -20.69 14.10 22.29
N ALA A 211 -20.53 12.86 21.83
CA ALA A 211 -19.21 12.32 21.46
C ALA A 211 -18.64 12.99 20.21
N TYR A 212 -19.50 13.29 19.24
CA TYR A 212 -19.08 14.00 18.03
C TYR A 212 -18.67 15.44 18.33
N ASN A 213 -19.46 16.17 19.11
CA ASN A 213 -19.20 17.56 19.50
C ASN A 213 -17.87 17.67 20.25
N GLU A 214 -17.64 16.79 21.23
CA GLU A 214 -16.37 16.73 21.95
C GLU A 214 -15.20 16.38 21.02
N PHE A 215 -15.38 15.42 20.10
CA PHE A 215 -14.37 15.08 19.11
C PHE A 215 -14.05 16.28 18.20
N ALA A 216 -15.05 17.01 17.72
CA ALA A 216 -14.91 18.16 16.85
C ALA A 216 -14.16 19.30 17.54
N ILE A 217 -14.51 19.61 18.80
CA ILE A 217 -13.80 20.60 19.62
C ILE A 217 -12.36 20.16 19.86
N ARG A 218 -12.15 18.92 20.31
CA ARG A 218 -10.79 18.40 20.61
C ARG A 218 -9.88 18.38 19.39
N THR A 219 -10.45 18.12 18.22
CA THR A 219 -9.68 18.05 16.96
C THR A 219 -9.71 19.34 16.17
N GLU A 220 -10.26 20.42 16.71
CA GLU A 220 -10.46 21.67 15.98
C GLU A 220 -9.16 22.26 15.45
N ASP A 221 -8.03 22.10 16.16
CA ASP A 221 -6.70 22.57 15.73
C ASP A 221 -5.86 21.47 15.04
N HIS A 222 -6.39 20.26 14.88
CA HIS A 222 -5.73 19.17 14.15
C HIS A 222 -5.57 19.55 12.67
N PRO A 223 -4.48 19.17 11.95
CA PRO A 223 -4.32 19.49 10.52
C PRO A 223 -5.49 19.08 9.62
N LEU A 224 -6.29 18.09 10.04
CA LEU A 224 -7.51 17.62 9.35
C LEU A 224 -8.83 18.07 10.00
N GLY A 225 -8.75 18.79 11.12
CA GLY A 225 -9.91 19.28 11.87
C GLY A 225 -10.68 20.40 11.19
N GLY A 226 -11.91 20.62 11.64
CA GLY A 226 -12.83 21.59 11.06
C GLY A 226 -13.00 21.38 9.55
N TRP A 227 -12.81 22.44 8.76
CA TRP A 227 -12.93 22.36 7.30
C TRP A 227 -11.60 22.07 6.59
N ARG A 228 -10.48 21.84 7.30
CA ARG A 228 -9.18 21.63 6.64
C ARG A 228 -9.08 20.33 5.86
N THR A 229 -9.98 19.36 6.11
CA THR A 229 -10.12 18.20 5.20
C THR A 229 -10.59 18.65 3.80
N PHE A 230 -11.40 19.70 3.69
CA PHE A 230 -11.83 20.25 2.40
C PHE A 230 -10.67 20.92 1.64
N ASP A 231 -9.80 21.59 2.39
CA ASP A 231 -8.53 22.11 1.86
C ASP A 231 -7.66 20.95 1.33
N LEU A 232 -7.55 19.86 2.10
CA LEU A 232 -6.77 18.67 1.71
C LEU A 232 -7.31 17.99 0.44
N VAL A 233 -8.63 17.81 0.31
CA VAL A 233 -9.23 17.13 -0.86
C VAL A 233 -9.31 18.02 -2.11
N GLY A 234 -8.86 19.27 -2.03
CA GLY A 234 -8.56 20.09 -3.20
C GLY A 234 -9.60 21.14 -3.58
N PHE A 235 -10.55 21.48 -2.71
CA PHE A 235 -11.50 22.58 -3.00
C PHE A 235 -10.83 23.92 -3.34
N PRO A 236 -9.74 24.35 -2.65
CA PRO A 236 -9.03 25.57 -3.03
C PRO A 236 -8.47 25.48 -4.45
N LYS A 237 -8.01 24.29 -4.87
CA LYS A 237 -7.50 24.08 -6.23
C LYS A 237 -8.59 24.16 -7.28
N VAL A 238 -9.77 23.61 -6.98
CA VAL A 238 -10.95 23.76 -7.84
C VAL A 238 -11.26 25.24 -8.04
N HIS A 239 -11.31 26.03 -6.96
CA HIS A 239 -11.55 27.46 -7.06
C HIS A 239 -10.51 28.19 -7.93
N GLU A 240 -9.21 27.88 -7.78
CA GLU A 240 -8.16 28.43 -8.66
C GLU A 240 -8.40 28.11 -10.14
N LEU A 241 -8.84 26.88 -10.46
CA LEU A 241 -9.14 26.46 -11.82
C LEU A 241 -10.38 27.18 -12.36
N GLU A 242 -11.40 27.35 -11.52
CA GLU A 242 -12.60 28.10 -11.88
C GLU A 242 -12.28 29.57 -12.16
N GLN A 243 -11.46 30.21 -11.33
CA GLN A 243 -10.98 31.57 -11.59
C GLN A 243 -10.22 31.67 -12.92
N LYS A 244 -9.46 30.63 -13.27
CA LYS A 244 -8.66 30.60 -14.50
C LYS A 244 -9.50 30.37 -15.76
N TYR A 245 -10.56 29.57 -15.67
CA TYR A 245 -11.24 29.02 -16.85
C TYR A 245 -12.72 29.38 -16.97
N LEU A 246 -13.38 29.86 -15.91
CA LEU A 246 -14.78 30.25 -15.93
C LEU A 246 -14.95 31.77 -16.07
N PRO A 247 -16.07 32.24 -16.66
CA PRO A 247 -16.38 33.66 -16.73
C PRO A 247 -16.71 34.24 -15.33
N ALA A 248 -16.49 35.54 -15.17
CA ALA A 248 -16.74 36.25 -13.91
C ALA A 248 -18.19 36.09 -13.40
N GLU A 249 -19.18 36.03 -14.31
CA GLU A 249 -20.58 35.76 -13.97
C GLU A 249 -20.75 34.44 -13.22
N ALA A 250 -20.08 33.37 -13.66
CA ALA A 250 -20.16 32.07 -12.99
C ALA A 250 -19.53 32.11 -11.59
N LEU A 251 -18.49 32.93 -11.38
CA LEU A 251 -17.81 33.09 -10.10
C LEU A 251 -18.65 33.90 -9.09
N ALA A 252 -19.59 34.73 -9.55
CA ALA A 252 -20.47 35.49 -8.67
C ALA A 252 -21.32 34.59 -7.74
N ARG A 253 -21.46 33.30 -8.05
CA ARG A 253 -22.13 32.33 -7.17
C ARG A 253 -21.49 32.22 -5.78
N TYR A 254 -20.19 32.48 -5.64
CA TYR A 254 -19.52 32.43 -4.34
C TYR A 254 -19.95 33.54 -3.39
N ASP A 255 -20.42 34.68 -3.93
CA ASP A 255 -20.94 35.80 -3.14
C ASP A 255 -22.45 35.69 -2.92
N ASN A 256 -23.15 34.95 -3.79
CA ASN A 256 -24.60 34.80 -3.80
C ASN A 256 -25.09 33.45 -3.27
N SER A 257 -24.21 32.66 -2.64
CA SER A 257 -24.58 31.37 -2.05
C SER A 257 -24.18 31.31 -0.57
N ILE A 258 -24.88 30.45 0.16
CA ILE A 258 -24.59 30.17 1.56
C ILE A 258 -23.74 28.90 1.67
N GLY A 259 -22.73 28.94 2.53
CA GLY A 259 -21.85 27.82 2.83
C GLY A 259 -21.00 28.14 4.06
N VAL A 260 -20.81 27.16 4.94
CA VAL A 260 -19.98 27.30 6.15
C VAL A 260 -18.48 27.16 5.86
N TYR A 261 -18.13 26.68 4.67
CA TYR A 261 -16.77 26.62 4.15
C TYR A 261 -16.67 27.48 2.88
N ASP A 262 -15.62 28.30 2.82
CA ASP A 262 -15.30 29.10 1.64
C ASP A 262 -13.91 28.71 1.13
N PRO A 263 -13.78 28.13 -0.08
CA PRO A 263 -12.48 27.69 -0.63
C PRO A 263 -11.51 28.85 -0.91
N ARG A 264 -11.99 30.11 -0.88
CA ARG A 264 -11.16 31.31 -0.95
C ARG A 264 -10.39 31.55 0.34
N ASN A 265 -10.92 31.09 1.48
CA ASN A 265 -10.41 31.33 2.82
C ASN A 265 -9.85 30.03 3.41
N ARG A 266 -8.62 29.69 3.02
CA ARG A 266 -7.90 28.54 3.58
C ARG A 266 -7.81 28.67 5.10
N SER A 267 -7.89 27.56 5.83
CA SER A 267 -7.81 27.48 7.31
C SER A 267 -9.02 27.95 8.12
N ALA A 268 -10.21 28.11 7.49
CA ALA A 268 -11.44 28.39 8.24
C ALA A 268 -11.71 27.31 9.31
N LYS A 269 -11.82 27.76 10.57
CA LYS A 269 -12.21 26.94 11.73
C LYS A 269 -13.69 26.53 11.63
N HIS A 270 -14.06 25.45 12.33
CA HIS A 270 -15.47 25.09 12.44
C HIS A 270 -16.21 26.17 13.26
N PRO A 271 -17.38 26.66 12.83
CA PRO A 271 -18.08 27.75 13.53
C PRO A 271 -18.41 27.41 14.99
N ASP A 272 -18.62 26.13 15.32
CA ASP A 272 -19.02 25.68 16.66
C ASP A 272 -17.87 25.44 17.65
N ALA A 273 -16.63 25.80 17.32
CA ALA A 273 -15.50 25.61 18.23
C ALA A 273 -15.13 26.87 19.04
N ALA A 274 -15.88 27.95 18.86
CA ALA A 274 -15.90 29.08 19.77
C ALA A 274 -17.14 28.97 20.68
N GLY A 275 -17.08 28.05 21.65
CA GLY A 275 -18.11 27.83 22.67
C GLY A 275 -17.53 27.21 23.92
#